data_AF-A0A930K5A9-F1
#
_entry.id   AF-A0A930K5A9-F1
#
_cell.length_a   1.000
_cell.length_b   1.000
_cell.length_c   1.000
_cell.angle_alpha   90.00
_cell.angle_beta   90.00
_cell.angle_gamma   90.00
#
_symmetry.space_group_name_H-M   'P 1'
#
loop_
_entity.id
_entity.type
_entity.pdbx_description
1 polymer ?
#
loop_
_entity_poly.entity_id
_entity_poly.type
_entity_poly.pdbx_seq_one_letter_code
_entity_poly.pdbx_strand_id
1 'polypeptide(L)'
;MLVNKEKDIVQCAAVLACELHKGQVDKAGVDYFTGHLTTVAKMGSTWKQQVVGYLHDASEDTPHSVEEVLNLLDAKLRTPLS
;
A
#
# COMPACT_ATOMS: atom_id res chain seq x y z
N MET A 1 -18.11 -0.83 -8.82
CA MET A 1 -18.21 -0.58 -7.37
C MET A 1 -17.46 -1.68 -6.65
N LEU A 2 -16.57 -1.35 -5.71
CA LEU A 2 -15.84 -2.35 -4.93
C LEU A 2 -16.79 -3.08 -3.98
N VAL A 3 -16.70 -4.40 -3.90
CA VAL A 3 -17.36 -5.19 -2.84
C VAL A 3 -16.60 -5.00 -1.51
N ASN A 4 -17.27 -5.19 -0.38
CA ASN A 4 -16.71 -4.86 0.95
C ASN A 4 -15.30 -5.44 1.19
N LYS A 5 -15.05 -6.69 0.78
CA LYS A 5 -13.73 -7.34 0.89
C LYS A 5 -12.63 -6.59 0.14
N GLU A 6 -12.91 -6.10 -1.08
CA GLU A 6 -11.92 -5.39 -1.89
C GLU A 6 -11.54 -4.03 -1.30
N LYS A 7 -12.53 -3.32 -0.74
CA LYS A 7 -12.29 -2.06 -0.02
C LYS A 7 -11.42 -2.29 1.21
N ASP A 8 -11.69 -3.37 1.96
CA ASP A 8 -10.90 -3.73 3.14
C ASP A 8 -9.45 -4.00 2.75
N ILE A 9 -9.20 -4.72 1.65
CA ILE A 9 -7.84 -4.99 1.17
C ILE A 9 -7.10 -3.69 0.80
N VAL A 10 -7.75 -2.80 0.05
CA VAL A 10 -7.15 -1.50 -0.32
C VAL A 10 -6.85 -0.66 0.92
N GLN A 11 -7.74 -0.67 1.92
CA GLN A 11 -7.53 0.06 3.17
C GLN A 11 -6.35 -0.53 3.97
N CYS A 12 -6.25 -1.86 4.07
CA CYS A 12 -5.12 -2.52 4.73
C CYS A 12 -3.79 -2.21 4.02
N ALA A 13 -3.78 -2.18 2.68
CA ALA A 13 -2.60 -1.81 1.91
C ALA A 13 -2.19 -0.34 2.14
N ALA A 14 -3.16 0.58 2.20
CA ALA A 14 -2.89 1.99 2.50
C ALA A 14 -2.29 2.17 3.92
N VAL A 15 -2.84 1.48 4.91
CA VAL A 15 -2.32 1.50 6.28
C VAL A 15 -0.91 0.94 6.33
N LEU A 16 -0.65 -0.19 5.68
CA LEU A 16 0.67 -0.79 5.60
C LEU A 16 1.68 0.16 4.95
N ALA A 17 1.35 0.74 3.80
CA ALA A 17 2.20 1.70 3.11
C ALA A 17 2.57 2.91 3.99
N CYS A 18 1.59 3.46 4.72
CA CYS A 18 1.83 4.56 5.66
C CYS A 18 2.79 4.18 6.79
N GLU A 19 2.69 2.95 7.31
CA GLU A 19 3.60 2.44 8.34
C GLU A 19 5.02 2.20 7.81
N LEU A 20 5.14 1.56 6.64
CA LEU A 20 6.44 1.19 6.06
C LEU A 20 7.26 2.42 5.64
N HIS A 21 6.60 3.44 5.10
CA HIS A 21 7.25 4.66 4.61
C HIS A 21 7.22 5.81 5.63
N LYS A 22 6.96 5.52 6.91
CA LYS A 22 6.85 6.54 7.95
C LYS A 22 8.14 7.37 8.05
N GLY A 23 8.00 8.69 7.89
CA GLY A 23 9.11 9.64 7.96
C GLY A 23 9.88 9.81 6.66
N GLN A 24 9.53 9.08 5.61
CA GLN A 24 10.02 9.35 4.27
C GLN A 24 9.32 10.59 3.69
N VAL A 25 10.05 11.32 2.85
CA VAL A 25 9.53 12.45 2.10
C VAL A 25 9.78 12.25 0.62
N ASP A 26 8.88 12.77 -0.21
CA ASP A 26 9.07 12.82 -1.65
C ASP A 26 10.13 13.87 -2.05
N LYS A 27 10.36 14.00 -3.36
CA LYS A 27 11.32 14.96 -3.91
C LYS A 27 10.95 16.43 -3.67
N ALA A 28 9.69 16.72 -3.33
CA ALA A 28 9.20 18.04 -2.98
C ALA A 28 9.21 18.31 -1.46
N GLY A 29 9.66 17.34 -0.65
CA GLY A 29 9.67 17.43 0.81
C GLY A 29 8.31 17.17 1.47
N VAL A 30 7.35 16.61 0.73
CA VAL A 30 6.03 16.21 1.25
C VAL A 30 6.13 14.79 1.81
N ASP A 31 5.35 14.47 2.84
CA ASP A 31 5.22 13.09 3.33
C ASP A 31 4.98 12.09 2.17
N TYR A 32 5.82 11.06 2.10
CA TYR A 32 5.87 10.18 0.92
C TYR A 32 4.55 9.43 0.68
N PHE A 33 3.89 9.02 1.76
CA PHE A 33 2.61 8.32 1.69
C PHE A 33 1.51 9.19 1.07
N THR A 34 1.38 10.43 1.54
CA THR A 34 0.35 11.36 1.05
C THR A 34 0.67 11.97 -0.30
N GLY A 35 1.95 12.30 -0.55
CA GLY A 35 2.41 12.95 -1.79
C GLY A 35 2.48 11.99 -2.98
N HIS A 36 3.11 10.83 -2.80
CA HIS A 36 3.41 9.90 -3.89
C HIS A 36 2.49 8.67 -3.88
N LEU A 37 2.55 7.85 -2.82
CA LEU A 37 1.88 6.54 -2.81
C LEU A 37 0.35 6.66 -2.97
N THR A 38 -0.26 7.62 -2.27
CA THR A 38 -1.70 7.89 -2.39
C THR A 38 -2.09 8.36 -3.79
N THR A 39 -1.23 9.13 -4.46
CA THR A 39 -1.47 9.61 -5.83
C THR A 39 -1.43 8.45 -6.81
N VAL A 40 -0.38 7.62 -6.75
CA VAL A 40 -0.23 6.43 -7.62
C VAL A 40 -1.38 5.44 -7.40
N ALA A 41 -1.74 5.15 -6.15
CA ALA A 41 -2.87 4.28 -5.84
C ALA A 41 -4.18 4.79 -6.44
N LYS A 42 -4.46 6.10 -6.35
CA LYS A 42 -5.69 6.70 -6.92
C LYS A 42 -5.75 6.66 -8.45
N MET A 43 -4.62 6.46 -9.14
CA MET A 43 -4.60 6.25 -10.60
C MET A 43 -5.07 4.83 -10.99
N GLY A 44 -5.15 3.90 -10.03
CA GLY A 44 -5.65 2.54 -10.25
C GLY A 44 -7.17 2.47 -10.39
N SER A 45 -7.64 1.80 -11.44
CA SER A 45 -9.08 1.58 -11.73
C SER A 45 -9.65 0.34 -11.07
N THR A 46 -8.80 -0.53 -10.53
CA THR A 46 -9.18 -1.78 -9.86
C THR A 46 -8.55 -1.85 -8.47
N TRP A 47 -9.14 -2.62 -7.55
CA TRP A 47 -8.57 -2.79 -6.21
C TRP A 47 -7.14 -3.33 -6.25
N LYS A 48 -6.83 -4.25 -7.18
CA LYS A 48 -5.48 -4.79 -7.35
C LYS A 48 -4.48 -3.70 -7.75
N GLN A 49 -4.85 -2.85 -8.71
CA GLN A 49 -4.03 -1.71 -9.11
C GLN A 49 -3.85 -0.72 -7.95
N GLN A 50 -4.88 -0.48 -7.14
CA GLN A 50 -4.78 0.39 -5.97
C GLN A 50 -3.84 -0.19 -4.90
N VAL A 51 -3.95 -1.50 -4.61
CA VAL A 51 -3.05 -2.21 -3.68
C VAL A 51 -1.59 -2.13 -4.16
N VAL A 52 -1.35 -2.45 -5.44
CA VAL A 52 -0.01 -2.33 -6.02
C VAL A 52 0.46 -0.88 -5.96
N GLY A 53 -0.38 0.10 -6.27
CA GLY A 53 -0.02 1.51 -6.18
C GLY A 53 0.41 1.95 -4.78
N TYR A 54 -0.23 1.45 -3.72
CA TYR A 54 0.21 1.73 -2.35
C TYR A 54 1.53 1.03 -1.98
N LEU A 55 1.80 -0.16 -2.51
CA LEU A 55 2.90 -1.02 -2.05
C LEU A 55 4.08 -1.13 -3.05
N HIS A 56 4.03 -0.47 -4.21
CA HIS A 56 4.99 -0.66 -5.29
C HIS A 56 6.44 -0.37 -4.89
N ASP A 57 6.64 0.65 -4.06
CA ASP A 57 7.97 1.06 -3.61
C ASP A 57 8.39 0.40 -2.28
N ALA A 58 7.50 -0.39 -1.65
CA ALA A 58 7.79 -0.95 -0.34
C ALA A 58 9.06 -1.81 -0.33
N SER A 59 9.29 -2.61 -1.38
CA SER A 59 10.50 -3.43 -1.48
C SER A 59 11.73 -2.72 -2.02
N GLU A 60 11.57 -1.52 -2.57
CA GLU A 60 12.67 -0.72 -3.10
C GLU A 60 13.18 0.28 -2.05
N ASP A 61 12.27 0.99 -1.39
CA ASP A 61 12.57 2.10 -0.49
C ASP A 61 12.54 1.71 1.00
N THR A 62 12.29 0.44 1.32
CA THR A 62 12.29 -0.05 2.71
C THR A 62 13.07 -1.36 2.84
N PRO A 63 13.42 -1.79 4.07
CA PRO A 63 14.16 -3.04 4.29
C PRO A 63 13.38 -4.33 3.99
N HIS A 64 12.11 -4.24 3.59
CA HIS A 64 11.24 -5.40 3.43
C HIS A 64 11.33 -5.99 2.02
N SER A 65 11.45 -7.30 1.92
CA SER A 65 11.27 -8.03 0.66
C SER A 65 9.80 -8.03 0.22
N VAL A 66 9.57 -8.35 -1.06
CA VAL A 66 8.20 -8.52 -1.60
C VAL A 66 7.41 -9.55 -0.80
N GLU A 67 8.04 -10.67 -0.42
CA GLU A 67 7.40 -11.71 0.38
C GLU A 67 6.99 -11.20 1.76
N GLU A 68 7.87 -10.46 2.44
CA GLU A 68 7.54 -9.85 3.74
C GLU A 68 6.40 -8.84 3.64
N VAL A 69 6.37 -8.00 2.59
CA VAL A 69 5.27 -7.04 2.36
C VAL A 69 3.94 -7.77 2.17
N LEU A 70 3.92 -8.87 1.41
CA LEU A 70 2.73 -9.69 1.23
C LEU A 70 2.28 -10.36 2.53
N ASN A 71 3.21 -10.88 3.34
CA ASN A 71 2.91 -11.48 4.63
C ASN A 71 2.37 -10.45 5.63
N LEU A 72 2.92 -9.22 5.64
CA LEU A 72 2.43 -8.12 6.46
C LEU A 72 1.04 -7.65 6.04
N LEU A 73 0.77 -7.62 4.74
CA LEU A 73 -0.57 -7.33 4.23
C LEU A 73 -1.56 -8.41 4.67
N ASP A 74 -1.21 -9.69 4.50
CA ASP A 74 -2.05 -10.83 4.90
C ASP A 74 -2.35 -10.80 6.40
N ALA A 75 -1.35 -10.52 7.24
CA ALA A 75 -1.50 -10.39 8.68
C ALA A 75 -2.43 -9.23 9.10
N LYS A 76 -2.56 -8.17 8.28
CA LYS A 76 -3.50 -7.07 8.51
C LYS A 76 -4.91 -7.37 8.04
N LEU A 77 -5.08 -8.35 7.15
CA LEU A 77 -6.39 -8.74 6.68
C LEU A 77 -7.07 -9.65 7.70
N ARG A 78 -8.36 -9.43 7.92
CA ARG A 78 -9.18 -10.35 8.74
C ARG A 78 -9.43 -11.69 8.04
N THR A 79 -9.24 -11.75 6.72
CA THR A 79 -9.38 -12.94 5.89
C THR A 79 -8.21 -12.97 4.90
N PRO A 80 -7.52 -14.11 4.72
CA PRO A 80 -6.34 -14.18 3.85
C PRO A 80 -6.61 -13.75 2.40
N LEU A 81 -5.55 -13.38 1.70
CA LEU A 81 -5.58 -13.02 0.27
C LEU A 81 -6.02 -14.19 -0.64
N SER A 82 -5.90 -15.44 -0.15
CA SER A 82 -6.31 -16.68 -0.83
C SER A 82 -7.81 -17.00 -0.70
#